data_AF-A0A925ICY8-F1
#
_entry.id   AF-A0A925ICY8-F1
#
_cell.length_a   1.000
_cell.length_b   1.000
_cell.length_c   1.000
_cell.angle_alpha   90.00
_cell.angle_beta   90.00
_cell.angle_gamma   90.00
#
_symmetry.space_group_name_H-M   'P 1'
#
loop_
_entity.id
_entity.type
_entity.pdbx_description
1 polymer ?
#
loop_
_entity_poly.entity_id
_entity_poly.type
_entity_poly.pdbx_seq_one_letter_code
_entity_poly.pdbx_strand_id
1 'polypeptide(L)'
;MEKTETKLAFLTRVGDEFGGTLHAASAISRVEMLINDVERANKSFAGTPPEDVYGGWRPFPLDIISYYSVAYVTCLEWHVRSRLTDFFTYAPASITAKDLKKDASDKVMATLIGANASIPQFLAATPNYSNADAYLDTFGRIFKYLNIKPDPRLIAHNIAVPKVLNPASSLECLTGLYDGRNMLVHEINDGNIGHPLAHDPWTCEIAIAYGQFVHDIMRGIEAVITEKAPTKFPNKLLPDGGVIDIDDRLDEEIRELEGELTERIEAFGSALKVSRAAMIAEQEMLFQAHELHMRWIDLKAPARRALRRGRLQYLQALQAAFD
;
A
#
# COMPACT_ATOMS: atom_id res chain seq x y z
N MET A 1 -9.20 8.78 -22.88
CA MET A 1 -8.01 9.27 -22.11
C MET A 1 -6.87 8.27 -22.33
N GLU A 2 -5.68 8.72 -22.75
CA GLU A 2 -4.62 7.81 -23.21
C GLU A 2 -4.08 6.99 -22.01
N LYS A 3 -3.80 5.67 -22.15
CA LYS A 3 -3.29 4.81 -21.04
C LYS A 3 -2.07 5.43 -20.31
N THR A 4 -1.30 6.22 -21.05
CA THR A 4 -0.17 7.00 -20.55
C THR A 4 -0.62 8.06 -19.53
N GLU A 5 -1.71 8.78 -19.77
CA GLU A 5 -2.24 9.84 -18.89
C GLU A 5 -2.75 9.29 -17.55
N THR A 6 -3.41 8.12 -17.54
CA THR A 6 -3.83 7.47 -16.29
C THR A 6 -2.65 7.02 -15.45
N LYS A 7 -1.59 6.46 -16.09
CA LYS A 7 -0.34 6.10 -15.40
C LYS A 7 0.36 7.34 -14.85
N LEU A 8 0.37 8.44 -15.61
CA LEU A 8 0.95 9.72 -15.20
C LEU A 8 0.22 10.30 -13.98
N ALA A 9 -1.12 10.36 -13.98
CA ALA A 9 -1.91 10.84 -12.85
C ALA A 9 -1.70 10.00 -11.58
N PHE A 10 -1.58 8.68 -11.73
CA PHE A 10 -1.22 7.80 -10.62
C PHE A 10 0.19 8.12 -10.10
N LEU A 11 1.20 8.16 -10.97
CA LEU A 11 2.60 8.45 -10.61
C LEU A 11 2.78 9.79 -9.89
N THR A 12 2.08 10.84 -10.32
CA THR A 12 2.10 12.14 -9.64
C THR A 12 1.47 12.08 -8.24
N ARG A 13 0.44 11.23 -8.03
CA ARG A 13 -0.12 10.98 -6.70
C ARG A 13 0.81 10.13 -5.82
N VAL A 14 1.60 9.23 -6.41
CA VAL A 14 2.55 8.37 -5.68
C VAL A 14 3.85 9.09 -5.30
N GLY A 15 4.31 10.01 -6.16
CA GLY A 15 5.59 10.73 -6.01
C GLY A 15 5.60 11.83 -4.95
N ASP A 16 4.44 12.19 -4.39
CA ASP A 16 4.36 13.19 -3.33
C ASP A 16 4.95 12.64 -2.02
N GLU A 17 6.06 13.22 -1.55
CA GLU A 17 6.70 12.90 -0.26
C GLU A 17 5.75 13.10 0.93
N PHE A 18 4.72 13.95 0.77
CA PHE A 18 3.69 14.25 1.77
C PHE A 18 2.41 13.43 1.57
N GLY A 19 2.26 12.78 0.41
CA GLY A 19 1.06 12.04 -0.02
C GLY A 19 1.20 10.52 0.08
N GLY A 20 1.78 10.02 1.19
CA GLY A 20 1.98 8.60 1.52
C GLY A 20 0.70 7.76 1.60
N THR A 21 0.02 7.60 0.47
CA THR A 21 -1.30 6.93 0.33
C THR A 21 -1.20 5.52 -0.24
N LEU A 22 0.00 5.08 -0.63
CA LEU A 22 0.28 3.75 -1.17
C LEU A 22 1.14 2.92 -0.20
N HIS A 23 0.64 2.79 1.03
CA HIS A 23 1.15 1.84 2.02
C HIS A 23 0.23 0.62 2.10
N ALA A 24 0.81 -0.56 2.38
CA ALA A 24 0.03 -1.78 2.59
C ALA A 24 -1.07 -1.59 3.66
N ALA A 25 -0.76 -0.87 4.74
CA ALA A 25 -1.74 -0.50 5.76
C ALA A 25 -2.92 0.33 5.21
N SER A 26 -2.65 1.29 4.32
CA SER A 26 -3.69 2.10 3.69
C SER A 26 -4.60 1.26 2.81
N ALA A 27 -4.03 0.29 2.09
CA ALA A 27 -4.82 -0.64 1.28
C ALA A 27 -5.70 -1.55 2.15
N ILE A 28 -5.18 -2.07 3.26
CA ILE A 28 -5.95 -2.87 4.25
C ILE A 28 -7.07 -2.02 4.85
N SER A 29 -6.74 -0.82 5.36
CA SER A 29 -7.71 0.10 5.95
C SER A 29 -8.80 0.48 4.95
N ARG A 30 -8.46 0.65 3.67
CA ARG A 30 -9.44 0.93 2.63
C ARG A 30 -10.42 -0.24 2.44
N VAL A 31 -9.95 -1.49 2.49
CA VAL A 31 -10.84 -2.67 2.45
C VAL A 31 -11.77 -2.68 3.67
N GLU A 32 -11.26 -2.39 4.86
CA GLU A 32 -12.08 -2.31 6.09
C GLU A 32 -13.14 -1.22 6.00
N MET A 33 -12.78 -0.04 5.48
CA MET A 33 -13.73 1.05 5.22
C MET A 33 -14.82 0.60 4.24
N LEU A 34 -14.44 -0.06 3.15
CA LEU A 34 -15.40 -0.56 2.16
C LEU A 34 -16.38 -1.58 2.79
N ILE A 35 -15.88 -2.53 3.59
CA ILE A 35 -16.73 -3.49 4.32
C ILE A 35 -17.69 -2.74 5.25
N ASN A 36 -17.17 -1.81 6.06
CA ASN A 36 -17.98 -1.00 6.99
C ASN A 36 -19.06 -0.20 6.25
N ASP A 37 -18.76 0.35 5.07
CA ASP A 37 -19.71 1.09 4.25
C ASP A 37 -20.85 0.16 3.76
N VAL A 38 -20.55 -1.06 3.32
CA VAL A 38 -21.57 -2.05 2.93
C VAL A 38 -22.39 -2.50 4.14
N GLU A 39 -21.76 -2.75 5.28
CA GLU A 39 -22.48 -3.15 6.49
C GLU A 39 -23.43 -2.07 6.98
N ARG A 40 -23.01 -0.80 6.93
CA ARG A 40 -23.86 0.35 7.26
C ARG A 40 -25.02 0.46 6.29
N ALA A 41 -24.75 0.35 4.99
CA ALA A 41 -25.78 0.31 3.97
C ALA A 41 -26.79 -0.82 4.25
N ASN A 42 -26.32 -2.05 4.44
CA ASN A 42 -27.16 -3.21 4.73
C ASN A 42 -28.06 -3.00 5.96
N LYS A 43 -27.52 -2.42 7.03
CA LYS A 43 -28.29 -2.07 8.24
C LYS A 43 -29.36 -1.02 7.97
N SER A 44 -29.06 0.00 7.17
CA SER A 44 -30.01 1.06 6.79
C SER A 44 -31.21 0.53 5.99
N PHE A 45 -31.04 -0.58 5.25
CA PHE A 45 -32.11 -1.19 4.45
C PHE A 45 -32.80 -2.40 5.12
N ALA A 46 -32.37 -2.82 6.30
CA ALA A 46 -32.85 -4.04 6.98
C ALA A 46 -34.33 -4.01 7.41
N GLY A 47 -35.00 -2.84 7.34
CA GLY A 47 -36.40 -2.66 7.74
C GLY A 47 -37.32 -2.14 6.63
N THR A 48 -36.84 -2.00 5.39
CA THR A 48 -37.65 -1.48 4.28
C THR A 48 -38.32 -2.65 3.54
N PRO A 49 -39.66 -2.72 3.48
CA PRO A 49 -40.36 -3.75 2.72
C PRO A 49 -39.97 -3.68 1.23
N PRO A 50 -39.78 -4.82 0.53
CA PRO A 50 -39.44 -4.87 -0.89
C PRO A 50 -40.42 -4.11 -1.80
N GLU A 51 -41.64 -3.91 -1.33
CA GLU A 51 -42.78 -3.36 -2.07
C GLU A 51 -42.76 -1.82 -2.12
N ASP A 52 -42.17 -1.19 -1.11
CA ASP A 52 -42.11 0.28 -0.95
C ASP A 52 -40.94 0.93 -1.69
N VAL A 53 -40.09 0.11 -2.32
CA VAL A 53 -38.94 0.54 -3.10
C VAL A 53 -39.21 0.17 -4.56
N TYR A 54 -39.69 1.12 -5.36
CA TYR A 54 -39.94 0.95 -6.81
C TYR A 54 -40.74 -0.31 -7.25
N GLY A 55 -41.91 -0.56 -6.67
CA GLY A 55 -42.93 -1.43 -7.29
C GLY A 55 -42.64 -2.93 -7.24
N GLY A 56 -42.10 -3.44 -6.13
CA GLY A 56 -41.90 -4.87 -5.90
C GLY A 56 -40.70 -5.48 -6.63
N TRP A 57 -40.03 -4.71 -7.49
CA TRP A 57 -38.63 -4.92 -7.77
C TRP A 57 -37.87 -4.48 -6.53
N ARG A 58 -37.16 -5.36 -5.82
CA ARG A 58 -36.10 -4.86 -4.93
C ARG A 58 -35.15 -4.09 -5.83
N PRO A 59 -35.11 -2.75 -5.77
CA PRO A 59 -34.08 -2.05 -6.47
C PRO A 59 -32.92 -2.17 -5.50
N PHE A 60 -32.15 -3.24 -5.62
CA PHE A 60 -30.73 -3.07 -5.40
C PHE A 60 -30.23 -2.29 -6.62
N PRO A 61 -30.25 -0.95 -6.54
CA PRO A 61 -29.08 -0.22 -6.90
C PRO A 61 -28.86 0.78 -5.77
N LEU A 62 -28.06 0.39 -4.79
CA LEU A 62 -27.06 1.37 -4.45
C LEU A 62 -26.14 1.36 -5.67
N ASP A 63 -26.24 2.35 -6.54
CA ASP A 63 -25.21 2.61 -7.58
C ASP A 63 -23.79 2.64 -6.96
N ILE A 64 -23.73 2.82 -5.64
CA ILE A 64 -22.57 2.73 -4.76
C ILE A 64 -22.00 1.30 -4.65
N ILE A 65 -22.82 0.23 -4.66
CA ILE A 65 -22.35 -1.18 -4.58
C ILE A 65 -21.80 -1.68 -5.92
N SER A 66 -22.23 -1.06 -7.02
CA SER A 66 -21.97 -1.49 -8.40
C SER A 66 -20.50 -1.52 -8.85
N TYR A 67 -19.55 -1.19 -7.97
CA TYR A 67 -18.11 -1.13 -8.24
C TYR A 67 -17.25 -1.71 -7.12
N TYR A 68 -17.81 -2.54 -6.24
CA TYR A 68 -17.05 -3.12 -5.14
C TYR A 68 -16.00 -4.13 -5.61
N SER A 69 -16.28 -4.94 -6.64
CA SER A 69 -15.24 -5.74 -7.28
C SER A 69 -14.06 -4.89 -7.78
N VAL A 70 -14.34 -3.76 -8.43
CA VAL A 70 -13.31 -2.79 -8.86
C VAL A 70 -12.55 -2.23 -7.68
N ALA A 71 -13.25 -1.83 -6.61
CA ALA A 71 -12.65 -1.26 -5.41
C ALA A 71 -11.74 -2.27 -4.68
N TYR A 72 -12.20 -3.51 -4.50
CA TYR A 72 -11.41 -4.56 -3.86
C TYR A 72 -10.19 -4.96 -4.68
N VAL A 73 -10.33 -5.10 -6.02
CA VAL A 73 -9.18 -5.32 -6.89
C VAL A 73 -8.20 -4.14 -6.82
N THR A 74 -8.70 -2.90 -6.76
CA THR A 74 -7.85 -1.72 -6.59
C THR A 74 -7.05 -1.77 -5.29
N CYS A 75 -7.66 -2.23 -4.18
CA CYS A 75 -6.95 -2.43 -2.92
C CYS A 75 -5.84 -3.50 -3.04
N LEU A 76 -6.10 -4.62 -3.73
CA LEU A 76 -5.08 -5.64 -4.00
C LEU A 76 -3.93 -5.07 -4.84
N GLU A 77 -4.24 -4.28 -5.87
CA GLU A 77 -3.23 -3.60 -6.68
C GLU A 77 -2.39 -2.62 -5.84
N TRP A 78 -3.03 -1.82 -4.99
CA TRP A 78 -2.33 -0.87 -4.11
C TRP A 78 -1.41 -1.59 -3.13
N HIS A 79 -1.88 -2.70 -2.56
CA HIS A 79 -1.11 -3.54 -1.66
C HIS A 79 0.15 -4.10 -2.34
N VAL A 80 0.02 -4.74 -3.51
CA VAL A 80 1.19 -5.32 -4.20
C VAL A 80 2.15 -4.23 -4.69
N ARG A 81 1.64 -3.09 -5.17
CA ARG A 81 2.46 -1.93 -5.59
C ARG A 81 3.24 -1.34 -4.42
N SER A 82 2.59 -1.21 -3.27
CA SER A 82 3.25 -0.76 -2.04
C SER A 82 4.42 -1.66 -1.68
N ARG A 83 4.18 -2.98 -1.64
CA ARG A 83 5.21 -3.96 -1.27
C ARG A 83 6.31 -4.11 -2.30
N LEU A 84 6.01 -3.91 -3.58
CA LEU A 84 7.02 -3.88 -4.62
C LEU A 84 7.90 -2.61 -4.53
N THR A 85 7.33 -1.48 -4.11
CA THR A 85 8.08 -0.25 -3.82
C THR A 85 9.04 -0.48 -2.65
N ASP A 86 8.55 -1.06 -1.55
CA ASP A 86 9.36 -1.41 -0.38
C ASP A 86 10.49 -2.38 -0.75
N PHE A 87 10.16 -3.39 -1.57
CA PHE A 87 11.12 -4.38 -2.06
C PHE A 87 12.24 -3.75 -2.89
N PHE A 88 11.92 -2.89 -3.86
CA PHE A 88 12.95 -2.21 -4.66
C PHE A 88 13.73 -1.16 -3.89
N THR A 89 13.13 -0.56 -2.86
CA THR A 89 13.84 0.33 -1.94
C THR A 89 14.83 -0.45 -1.06
N TYR A 90 14.41 -1.61 -0.54
CA TYR A 90 15.24 -2.48 0.29
C TYR A 90 16.37 -3.16 -0.49
N ALA A 91 16.06 -3.62 -1.69
CA ALA A 91 16.97 -4.40 -2.52
C ALA A 91 17.02 -3.87 -3.97
N PRO A 92 17.66 -2.70 -4.22
CA PRO A 92 17.74 -2.13 -5.57
C PRO A 92 18.41 -3.06 -6.59
N ALA A 93 19.36 -3.89 -6.15
CA ALA A 93 20.04 -4.88 -7.00
C ALA A 93 19.10 -5.99 -7.54
N SER A 94 17.90 -6.13 -6.98
CA SER A 94 16.88 -7.07 -7.45
C SER A 94 16.12 -6.60 -8.70
N ILE A 95 16.32 -5.33 -9.10
CA ILE A 95 15.72 -4.73 -10.30
C ILE A 95 16.37 -5.34 -11.53
N THR A 96 15.56 -5.86 -12.44
CA THR A 96 16.02 -6.51 -13.67
C THR A 96 15.63 -5.68 -14.90
N ALA A 97 16.26 -5.93 -16.04
CA ALA A 97 15.88 -5.31 -17.30
C ALA A 97 14.41 -5.56 -17.70
N LYS A 98 13.79 -6.64 -17.21
CA LYS A 98 12.36 -6.92 -17.45
C LYS A 98 11.45 -5.93 -16.73
N ASP A 99 11.89 -5.38 -15.60
CA ASP A 99 11.13 -4.40 -14.82
C ASP A 99 11.10 -3.02 -15.51
N LEU A 100 12.13 -2.72 -16.31
CA LEU A 100 12.28 -1.47 -17.07
C LEU A 100 11.60 -1.49 -18.44
N LYS A 101 11.55 -2.66 -19.10
CA LYS A 101 11.23 -2.77 -20.53
C LYS A 101 9.77 -2.51 -20.93
N LYS A 102 8.82 -2.41 -20.00
CA LYS A 102 7.40 -2.37 -20.36
C LYS A 102 6.82 -0.96 -20.57
N ASP A 103 7.31 0.11 -19.92
CA ASP A 103 6.61 1.41 -19.99
C ASP A 103 7.48 2.68 -19.76
N ALA A 104 8.81 2.58 -19.82
CA ALA A 104 9.71 3.73 -19.65
C ALA A 104 9.88 4.57 -20.92
N SER A 105 8.79 5.16 -21.44
CA SER A 105 8.89 6.15 -22.52
C SER A 105 9.49 7.47 -22.00
N ASP A 106 10.17 8.23 -22.88
CA ASP A 106 10.76 9.53 -22.52
C ASP A 106 9.74 10.49 -21.87
N LYS A 107 8.48 10.46 -22.33
CA LYS A 107 7.37 11.25 -21.77
C LYS A 107 7.08 10.86 -20.31
N VAL A 108 7.04 9.55 -20.02
CA VAL A 108 6.81 9.04 -18.66
C VAL A 108 7.99 9.41 -17.75
N MET A 109 9.22 9.26 -18.23
CA MET A 109 10.42 9.64 -17.49
C MET A 109 10.47 11.15 -17.17
N ALA A 110 10.14 12.01 -18.13
CA ALA A 110 10.09 13.46 -17.92
C ALA A 110 9.08 13.86 -16.83
N THR A 111 7.90 13.20 -16.79
CA THR A 111 6.90 13.49 -15.76
C THR A 111 7.30 12.92 -14.40
N LEU A 112 7.96 11.77 -14.33
CA LEU A 112 8.51 11.26 -13.06
C LEU A 112 9.48 12.25 -12.43
N ILE A 113 10.39 12.80 -13.25
CA ILE A 113 11.33 13.84 -12.83
C ILE A 113 10.56 15.07 -12.35
N GLY A 114 9.57 15.53 -13.12
CA GLY A 114 8.73 16.67 -12.73
C GLY A 114 7.90 16.43 -11.46
N ALA A 115 7.55 15.18 -11.16
CA ALA A 115 6.78 14.78 -9.97
C ALA A 115 7.66 14.35 -8.79
N ASN A 116 8.99 14.46 -8.89
CA ASN A 116 9.95 13.99 -7.89
C ASN A 116 9.75 12.52 -7.46
N ALA A 117 9.23 11.68 -8.37
CA ALA A 117 8.93 10.28 -8.06
C ALA A 117 10.22 9.43 -8.05
N SER A 118 10.35 8.55 -7.05
CA SER A 118 11.50 7.65 -6.93
C SER A 118 11.46 6.49 -7.94
N ILE A 119 12.63 5.94 -8.30
CA ILE A 119 12.74 4.77 -9.19
C ILE A 119 11.92 3.57 -8.66
N PRO A 120 11.96 3.20 -7.36
CA PRO A 120 11.11 2.15 -6.80
C PRO A 120 9.61 2.39 -7.04
N GLN A 121 9.12 3.62 -6.81
CA GLN A 121 7.71 3.97 -7.03
C GLN A 121 7.32 3.83 -8.51
N PHE A 122 8.19 4.28 -9.42
CA PHE A 122 7.97 4.12 -10.85
C PHE A 122 7.86 2.65 -11.26
N LEU A 123 8.84 1.84 -10.86
CA LEU A 123 8.89 0.42 -11.20
C LEU A 123 7.71 -0.35 -10.59
N ALA A 124 7.23 0.05 -9.42
CA ALA A 124 6.05 -0.57 -8.81
C ALA A 124 4.74 -0.13 -9.46
N ALA A 125 4.64 1.12 -9.90
CA ALA A 125 3.49 1.70 -10.60
C ALA A 125 3.33 1.17 -12.05
N THR A 126 4.39 0.64 -12.63
CA THR A 126 4.44 0.28 -14.05
C THR A 126 3.69 -1.01 -14.40
N PRO A 127 3.90 -2.15 -13.71
CA PRO A 127 3.23 -3.40 -14.03
C PRO A 127 1.71 -3.31 -13.90
N ASN A 128 1.03 -4.09 -14.75
CA ASN A 128 -0.41 -4.34 -14.63
C ASN A 128 -0.62 -5.61 -13.80
N TYR A 129 -1.37 -5.51 -12.71
CA TYR A 129 -1.74 -6.65 -11.87
C TYR A 129 -3.20 -7.03 -12.15
N SER A 130 -3.50 -7.38 -13.40
CA SER A 130 -4.87 -7.54 -13.90
C SER A 130 -5.50 -8.92 -13.63
N ASN A 131 -4.79 -9.82 -12.94
CA ASN A 131 -5.28 -11.14 -12.57
C ASN A 131 -4.64 -11.64 -11.26
N ALA A 132 -5.23 -12.70 -10.70
CA ALA A 132 -4.82 -13.32 -9.44
C ALA A 132 -3.38 -13.85 -9.47
N ASP A 133 -2.97 -14.47 -10.58
CA ASP A 133 -1.62 -15.01 -10.74
C ASP A 133 -0.56 -13.90 -10.70
N ALA A 134 -0.77 -12.79 -11.39
CA ALA A 134 0.15 -11.66 -11.40
C ALA A 134 0.32 -11.05 -10.00
N TYR A 135 -0.77 -10.99 -9.22
CA TYR A 135 -0.74 -10.55 -7.83
C TYR A 135 0.10 -11.51 -6.96
N LEU A 136 -0.21 -12.82 -6.98
CA LEU A 136 0.47 -13.82 -6.16
C LEU A 136 1.93 -14.06 -6.58
N ASP A 137 2.23 -14.07 -7.88
CA ASP A 137 3.58 -14.26 -8.40
C ASP A 137 4.50 -13.08 -8.04
N THR A 138 3.96 -11.87 -7.95
CA THR A 138 4.73 -10.70 -7.51
C THR A 138 5.14 -10.86 -6.05
N PHE A 139 4.22 -11.29 -5.18
CA PHE A 139 4.58 -11.64 -3.81
C PHE A 139 5.53 -12.84 -3.75
N GLY A 140 5.37 -13.82 -4.65
CA GLY A 140 6.26 -14.98 -4.75
C GLY A 140 7.70 -14.56 -5.05
N ARG A 141 7.88 -13.57 -5.93
CA ARG A 141 9.19 -12.96 -6.18
C ARG A 141 9.76 -12.29 -4.93
N ILE A 142 8.96 -11.48 -4.23
CA ILE A 142 9.39 -10.79 -3.00
C ILE A 142 9.81 -11.81 -1.94
N PHE A 143 8.96 -12.81 -1.68
CA PHE A 143 9.18 -13.85 -0.68
C PHE A 143 10.42 -14.68 -1.01
N LYS A 144 10.60 -15.07 -2.27
CA LYS A 144 11.77 -15.80 -2.73
C LYS A 144 13.06 -15.01 -2.47
N TYR A 145 13.08 -13.72 -2.76
CA TYR A 145 14.26 -12.88 -2.50
C TYR A 145 14.56 -12.74 -1.01
N LEU A 146 13.51 -12.54 -0.20
CA LEU A 146 13.64 -12.41 1.25
C LEU A 146 13.81 -13.76 1.98
N ASN A 147 13.87 -14.88 1.25
CA ASN A 147 13.92 -16.24 1.79
C ASN A 147 12.77 -16.56 2.77
N ILE A 148 11.58 -16.02 2.49
CA ILE A 148 10.37 -16.19 3.30
C ILE A 148 9.61 -17.44 2.84
N LYS A 149 9.14 -18.23 3.81
CA LYS A 149 8.19 -19.33 3.63
C LYS A 149 6.98 -19.11 4.55
N PRO A 150 5.75 -19.50 4.19
CA PRO A 150 5.35 -20.28 3.01
C PRO A 150 5.20 -19.45 1.72
N ASP A 151 4.97 -20.13 0.59
CA ASP A 151 4.62 -19.49 -0.69
C ASP A 151 3.29 -18.71 -0.58
N PRO A 152 3.16 -17.50 -1.16
CA PRO A 152 1.93 -16.70 -1.09
C PRO A 152 0.68 -17.41 -1.61
N ARG A 153 0.82 -18.32 -2.59
CA ARG A 153 -0.30 -19.14 -3.07
C ARG A 153 -0.81 -20.10 -2.00
N LEU A 154 0.09 -20.63 -1.16
CA LEU A 154 -0.30 -21.46 -0.02
C LEU A 154 -1.00 -20.63 1.07
N ILE A 155 -0.57 -19.38 1.28
CA ILE A 155 -1.28 -18.43 2.18
C ILE A 155 -2.70 -18.23 1.67
N ALA A 156 -2.87 -17.85 0.39
CA ALA A 156 -4.18 -17.63 -0.21
C ALA A 156 -5.07 -18.89 -0.19
N HIS A 157 -4.49 -20.08 -0.44
CA HIS A 157 -5.20 -21.36 -0.37
C HIS A 157 -5.76 -21.66 1.02
N ASN A 158 -5.05 -21.26 2.07
CA ASN A 158 -5.47 -21.52 3.46
C ASN A 158 -6.50 -20.53 3.99
N ILE A 159 -6.81 -19.47 3.24
CA ILE A 159 -7.91 -18.56 3.58
C ILE A 159 -9.24 -19.26 3.32
N ALA A 160 -10.11 -19.26 4.33
CA ALA A 160 -11.43 -19.85 4.23
C ALA A 160 -12.27 -19.11 3.19
N VAL A 161 -12.84 -19.86 2.25
CA VAL A 161 -13.77 -19.31 1.26
C VAL A 161 -15.14 -19.09 1.91
N PRO A 162 -15.70 -17.87 1.88
CA PRO A 162 -17.06 -17.64 2.33
C PRO A 162 -18.07 -18.44 1.51
N LYS A 163 -18.92 -19.23 2.18
CA LYS A 163 -19.89 -20.13 1.53
C LYS A 163 -20.82 -19.42 0.55
N VAL A 164 -21.19 -18.17 0.84
CA VAL A 164 -22.08 -17.35 0.01
C VAL A 164 -21.51 -17.08 -1.38
N LEU A 165 -20.18 -17.09 -1.54
CA LEU A 165 -19.52 -16.89 -2.83
C LEU A 165 -19.54 -18.17 -3.69
N ASN A 166 -19.59 -19.34 -3.06
CA ASN A 166 -19.63 -20.66 -3.69
C ASN A 166 -18.54 -20.99 -4.77
N PRO A 167 -17.27 -20.53 -4.69
CA PRO A 167 -16.23 -21.04 -5.57
C PRO A 167 -15.66 -22.36 -5.03
N ALA A 168 -15.06 -23.19 -5.90
CA ALA A 168 -14.47 -24.46 -5.50
C ALA A 168 -13.12 -24.28 -4.77
N SER A 169 -12.47 -23.12 -4.89
CA SER A 169 -11.22 -22.80 -4.20
C SER A 169 -11.01 -21.30 -3.96
N SER A 170 -10.08 -20.95 -3.06
CA SER A 170 -9.67 -19.55 -2.82
C SER A 170 -9.04 -18.91 -4.06
N LEU A 171 -8.32 -19.69 -4.88
CA LEU A 171 -7.75 -19.17 -6.13
C LEU A 171 -8.85 -18.86 -7.16
N GLU A 172 -9.87 -19.71 -7.25
CA GLU A 172 -11.03 -19.44 -8.10
C GLU A 172 -11.83 -18.23 -7.59
N CYS A 173 -11.98 -18.06 -6.28
CA CYS A 173 -12.58 -16.88 -5.67
C CYS A 173 -11.85 -15.59 -6.10
N LEU A 174 -10.51 -15.60 -5.97
CA LEU A 174 -9.68 -14.46 -6.35
C LEU A 174 -9.69 -14.21 -7.86
N THR A 175 -9.69 -15.27 -8.67
CA THR A 175 -9.78 -15.17 -10.14
C THR A 175 -11.11 -14.57 -10.56
N GLY A 176 -12.23 -15.07 -10.02
CA GLY A 176 -13.57 -14.54 -10.29
C GLY A 176 -13.72 -13.06 -9.90
N LEU A 177 -13.05 -12.63 -8.82
CA LEU A 177 -12.99 -11.21 -8.44
C LEU A 177 -12.30 -10.34 -9.52
N TYR A 178 -11.15 -10.81 -10.05
CA TYR A 178 -10.45 -10.11 -11.13
C TYR A 178 -11.24 -10.11 -12.44
N ASP A 179 -11.88 -11.22 -12.78
CA ASP A 179 -12.72 -11.36 -13.97
C ASP A 179 -13.93 -10.43 -13.89
N GLY A 180 -14.60 -10.38 -12.74
CA GLY A 180 -15.71 -9.45 -12.48
C GLY A 180 -15.29 -7.99 -12.68
N ARG A 181 -14.14 -7.58 -12.11
CA ARG A 181 -13.58 -6.24 -12.36
C ARG A 181 -13.32 -6.01 -13.85
N ASN A 182 -12.74 -6.98 -14.54
CA ASN A 182 -12.35 -6.83 -15.95
C ASN A 182 -13.58 -6.68 -16.86
N MET A 183 -14.64 -7.43 -16.59
CA MET A 183 -15.93 -7.28 -17.29
C MET A 183 -16.46 -5.85 -17.13
N LEU A 184 -16.54 -5.34 -15.89
CA LEU A 184 -17.04 -3.98 -15.61
C LEU A 184 -16.21 -2.87 -16.26
N VAL A 185 -14.87 -3.00 -16.23
CA VAL A 185 -13.97 -1.96 -16.76
C VAL A 185 -13.89 -1.99 -18.29
N HIS A 186 -14.14 -3.13 -18.94
CA HIS A 186 -14.08 -3.24 -20.40
C HIS A 186 -15.42 -3.01 -21.12
N GLU A 187 -16.54 -3.00 -20.38
CA GLU A 187 -17.86 -2.64 -20.93
C GLU A 187 -18.10 -1.12 -21.03
N ILE A 188 -17.37 -0.31 -20.24
CA ILE A 188 -17.42 1.16 -20.27
C ILE A 188 -16.27 1.67 -21.16
N ASN A 189 -16.52 1.77 -22.46
CA ASN A 189 -15.58 2.37 -23.42
C ASN A 189 -16.24 3.60 -24.06
N ASP A 190 -15.45 4.57 -24.58
CA ASP A 190 -15.88 5.92 -24.99
C ASP A 190 -17.05 6.00 -26.02
N GLY A 191 -17.53 4.86 -26.55
CA GLY A 191 -18.70 4.75 -27.43
C GLY A 191 -19.86 3.89 -26.92
N ASN A 192 -19.81 3.38 -25.69
CA ASN A 192 -20.82 2.50 -25.12
C ASN A 192 -21.06 2.88 -23.65
N ILE A 193 -22.16 3.58 -23.36
CA ILE A 193 -22.65 3.70 -21.99
C ILE A 193 -23.27 2.33 -21.66
N GLY A 194 -22.58 1.55 -20.83
CA GLY A 194 -23.12 0.27 -20.34
C GLY A 194 -24.54 0.46 -19.81
N HIS A 195 -25.44 -0.44 -20.16
CA HIS A 195 -26.83 -0.42 -19.71
C HIS A 195 -26.87 -0.36 -18.16
N PRO A 196 -27.86 0.26 -17.49
CA PRO A 196 -28.04 0.22 -16.03
C PRO A 196 -28.20 -1.19 -15.41
N LEU A 197 -28.00 -2.26 -16.19
CA LEU A 197 -27.96 -3.64 -15.74
C LEU A 197 -26.51 -4.20 -15.74
N ALA A 198 -25.53 -3.42 -16.20
CA ALA A 198 -24.10 -3.71 -16.18
C ALA A 198 -23.45 -3.36 -14.82
N HIS A 199 -24.25 -3.25 -13.76
CA HIS A 199 -23.79 -3.06 -12.40
C HIS A 199 -23.38 -4.40 -11.80
N ASP A 200 -22.44 -4.38 -10.85
CA ASP A 200 -22.10 -5.57 -10.07
C ASP A 200 -23.38 -6.13 -9.43
N PRO A 201 -23.83 -7.37 -9.76
CA PRO A 201 -25.09 -7.91 -9.26
C PRO A 201 -24.99 -8.34 -7.78
N TRP A 202 -23.96 -7.88 -7.08
CA TRP A 202 -23.64 -8.28 -5.73
C TRP A 202 -24.67 -7.74 -4.75
N THR A 203 -25.21 -8.66 -3.94
CA THR A 203 -25.90 -8.29 -2.72
C THR A 203 -24.88 -7.73 -1.70
N CYS A 204 -25.36 -7.01 -0.69
CA CYS A 204 -24.51 -6.59 0.43
C CYS A 204 -23.75 -7.78 1.05
N GLU A 205 -24.38 -8.94 1.14
CA GLU A 205 -23.78 -10.16 1.69
C GLU A 205 -22.59 -10.65 0.84
N ILE A 206 -22.75 -10.66 -0.48
CA ILE A 206 -21.67 -11.03 -1.42
C ILE A 206 -20.53 -10.01 -1.33
N ALA A 207 -20.85 -8.71 -1.32
CA ALA A 207 -19.84 -7.66 -1.22
C ALA A 207 -19.05 -7.75 0.10
N ILE A 208 -19.73 -7.92 1.24
CA ILE A 208 -19.07 -8.12 2.54
C ILE A 208 -18.18 -9.37 2.50
N ALA A 209 -18.66 -10.48 1.96
CA ALA A 209 -17.91 -11.72 1.88
C ALA A 209 -16.64 -11.60 1.02
N TYR A 210 -16.71 -10.95 -0.15
CA TYR A 210 -15.52 -10.64 -0.94
C TYR A 210 -14.57 -9.69 -0.21
N GLY A 211 -15.10 -8.68 0.47
CA GLY A 211 -14.29 -7.75 1.26
C GLY A 211 -13.51 -8.46 2.36
N GLN A 212 -14.17 -9.33 3.14
CA GLN A 212 -13.55 -10.14 4.18
C GLN A 212 -12.49 -11.08 3.59
N PHE A 213 -12.80 -11.76 2.49
CA PHE A 213 -11.86 -12.65 1.81
C PHE A 213 -10.59 -11.91 1.34
N VAL A 214 -10.75 -10.73 0.74
CA VAL A 214 -9.62 -9.89 0.30
C VAL A 214 -8.82 -9.38 1.49
N HIS A 215 -9.50 -8.93 2.56
CA HIS A 215 -8.85 -8.51 3.80
C HIS A 215 -7.99 -9.63 4.38
N ASP A 216 -8.54 -10.84 4.50
CA ASP A 216 -7.85 -12.01 5.06
C ASP A 216 -6.62 -12.41 4.22
N ILE A 217 -6.70 -12.35 2.89
CA ILE A 217 -5.53 -12.57 2.01
C ILE A 217 -4.45 -11.53 2.33
N MET A 218 -4.81 -10.25 2.36
CA MET A 218 -3.85 -9.16 2.58
C MET A 218 -3.20 -9.29 3.97
N ARG A 219 -4.00 -9.53 5.00
CA ARG A 219 -3.52 -9.74 6.38
C ARG A 219 -2.66 -10.99 6.51
N GLY A 220 -3.01 -12.08 5.82
CA GLY A 220 -2.22 -13.31 5.82
C GLY A 220 -0.83 -13.12 5.21
N ILE A 221 -0.74 -12.41 4.08
CA ILE A 221 0.55 -12.07 3.47
C ILE A 221 1.36 -11.15 4.38
N GLU A 222 0.72 -10.11 4.91
CA GLU A 222 1.38 -9.12 5.77
C GLU A 222 1.88 -9.72 7.08
N ALA A 223 1.12 -10.62 7.71
CA ALA A 223 1.57 -11.31 8.91
C ALA A 223 2.89 -12.06 8.69
N VAL A 224 3.03 -12.74 7.53
CA VAL A 224 4.25 -13.46 7.18
C VAL A 224 5.41 -12.49 6.89
N ILE A 225 5.15 -11.35 6.24
CA ILE A 225 6.17 -10.30 6.04
C ILE A 225 6.62 -9.72 7.38
N THR A 226 5.68 -9.37 8.25
CA THR A 226 5.95 -8.83 9.59
C THR A 226 6.82 -9.78 10.40
N GLU A 227 6.49 -11.06 10.40
CA GLU A 227 7.22 -12.07 11.16
C GLU A 227 8.62 -12.35 10.56
N LYS A 228 8.73 -12.48 9.24
CA LYS A 228 9.91 -13.11 8.60
C LYS A 228 10.77 -12.18 7.77
N ALA A 229 10.27 -11.01 7.38
CA ALA A 229 11.09 -10.06 6.62
C ALA A 229 12.18 -9.47 7.52
N PRO A 230 13.37 -9.17 6.95
CA PRO A 230 14.47 -8.54 7.67
C PRO A 230 14.03 -7.28 8.42
N THR A 231 14.66 -6.97 9.56
CA THR A 231 14.32 -5.80 10.39
C THR A 231 14.33 -4.49 9.60
N LYS A 232 15.28 -4.35 8.68
CA LYS A 232 15.44 -3.18 7.82
C LYS A 232 14.46 -3.11 6.64
N PHE A 233 13.57 -4.09 6.47
CA PHE A 233 12.56 -4.06 5.40
C PHE A 233 11.62 -2.86 5.63
N PRO A 234 11.37 -2.00 4.62
CA PRO A 234 10.57 -0.79 4.79
C PRO A 234 9.11 -1.09 5.15
N ASN A 235 8.50 -0.18 5.91
CA ASN A 235 7.05 -0.14 6.15
C ASN A 235 6.45 -1.48 6.61
N LYS A 236 7.18 -2.29 7.39
CA LYS A 236 6.61 -3.48 8.04
C LYS A 236 5.41 -3.06 8.88
N LEU A 237 4.38 -3.91 8.92
CA LEU A 237 3.21 -3.68 9.77
C LEU A 237 3.40 -4.36 11.11
N LEU A 238 2.66 -3.91 12.11
CA LEU A 238 2.49 -4.63 13.37
C LEU A 238 1.61 -5.88 13.15
N PRO A 239 1.61 -6.86 14.07
CA PRO A 239 0.78 -8.05 13.95
C PRO A 239 -0.71 -7.75 13.81
N ASP A 240 -1.20 -6.65 14.39
CA ASP A 240 -2.58 -6.16 14.28
C ASP A 240 -2.87 -5.42 12.95
N GLY A 241 -1.85 -5.17 12.12
CA GLY A 241 -1.97 -4.44 10.85
C GLY A 241 -1.72 -2.94 10.97
N GLY A 242 -1.43 -2.46 12.18
CA GLY A 242 -1.00 -1.09 12.43
C GLY A 242 0.31 -0.77 11.73
N VAL A 243 0.52 0.51 11.45
CA VAL A 243 1.79 1.01 10.91
C VAL A 243 2.81 1.07 12.04
N ILE A 244 4.00 0.51 11.84
CA ILE A 244 5.12 0.75 12.76
C ILE A 244 5.48 2.23 12.70
N ASP A 245 5.59 2.90 13.85
CA ASP A 245 6.00 4.29 13.86
C ASP A 245 7.43 4.41 13.31
N ILE A 246 7.53 5.08 12.16
CA ILE A 246 8.80 5.34 11.46
C ILE A 246 9.72 6.14 12.38
N ASP A 247 9.17 7.00 13.22
CA ASP A 247 9.92 7.82 14.16
C ASP A 247 10.62 6.95 15.19
N ASP A 248 9.89 6.02 15.81
CA ASP A 248 10.42 5.09 16.81
C ASP A 248 11.49 4.17 16.22
N ARG A 249 11.24 3.65 15.01
CA ARG A 249 12.21 2.81 14.30
C ARG A 249 13.51 3.57 14.00
N LEU A 250 13.41 4.79 13.47
CA LEU A 250 14.58 5.62 13.19
C LEU A 250 15.33 5.97 14.49
N ASP A 251 14.61 6.26 15.57
CA ASP A 251 15.21 6.55 16.87
C ASP A 251 15.94 5.35 17.48
N GLU A 252 15.48 4.13 17.22
CA GLU A 252 16.15 2.90 17.63
C GLU A 252 17.39 2.61 16.77
N GLU A 253 17.29 2.69 15.44
CA GLU A 253 18.45 2.51 14.55
C GLU A 253 19.57 3.54 14.83
N ILE A 254 19.20 4.79 15.12
CA ILE A 254 20.14 5.83 15.54
C ILE A 254 20.80 5.46 16.87
N ARG A 255 20.02 4.97 17.84
CA ARG A 255 20.55 4.57 19.16
C ARG A 255 21.52 3.41 19.06
N GLU A 256 21.19 2.38 18.28
CA GLU A 256 22.05 1.21 18.05
C GLU A 256 23.39 1.65 17.44
N LEU A 257 23.35 2.43 16.34
CA LEU A 257 24.56 2.95 15.68
C LEU A 257 25.39 3.88 16.59
N GLU A 258 24.74 4.76 17.35
CA GLU A 258 25.43 5.62 18.33
C GLU A 258 26.11 4.77 19.42
N GLY A 259 25.47 3.69 19.87
CA GLY A 259 26.02 2.72 20.81
C GLY A 259 27.26 2.04 20.25
N GLU A 260 27.15 1.42 19.07
CA GLU A 260 28.26 0.74 18.37
C GLU A 260 29.47 1.67 18.18
N LEU A 261 29.23 2.91 17.72
CA LEU A 261 30.28 3.89 17.50
C LEU A 261 30.93 4.38 18.80
N THR A 262 30.15 4.51 19.87
CA THR A 262 30.65 4.93 21.19
C THR A 262 31.51 3.84 21.82
N GLU A 263 31.10 2.57 21.71
CA GLU A 263 31.89 1.43 22.19
C GLU A 263 33.21 1.29 21.45
N ARG A 264 33.19 1.54 20.14
CA ARG A 264 34.36 1.41 19.28
C ARG A 264 35.36 2.56 19.44
N ILE A 265 34.87 3.77 19.72
CA ILE A 265 35.68 4.98 19.87
C ILE A 265 35.12 5.79 21.03
N GLU A 266 35.69 5.60 22.22
CA GLU A 266 35.26 6.22 23.48
C GLU A 266 35.17 7.76 23.39
N ALA A 267 36.03 8.38 22.56
CA ALA A 267 36.03 9.82 22.29
C ALA A 267 34.76 10.35 21.61
N PHE A 268 33.98 9.49 20.93
CA PHE A 268 32.73 9.91 20.29
C PHE A 268 31.53 9.96 21.24
N GLY A 269 31.59 9.32 22.41
CA GLY A 269 30.44 9.26 23.33
C GLY A 269 29.93 10.64 23.75
N SER A 270 30.83 11.60 24.00
CA SER A 270 30.46 12.98 24.35
C SER A 270 30.02 13.79 23.12
N ALA A 271 30.74 13.66 22.00
CA ALA A 271 30.45 14.38 20.76
C ALA A 271 29.10 13.98 20.13
N LEU A 272 28.77 12.69 20.13
CA LEU A 272 27.50 12.17 19.62
C LEU A 272 26.33 12.65 20.48
N LYS A 273 26.46 12.65 21.81
CA LYS A 273 25.45 13.19 22.73
C LYS A 273 25.18 14.67 22.49
N VAL A 274 26.24 15.47 22.36
CA VAL A 274 26.11 16.92 22.10
C VAL A 274 25.48 17.17 20.73
N SER A 275 25.91 16.44 19.70
CA SER A 275 25.34 16.55 18.35
C SER A 275 23.85 16.17 18.31
N ARG A 276 23.46 15.11 19.04
CA ARG A 276 22.04 14.71 19.17
C ARG A 276 21.21 15.77 19.88
N ALA A 277 21.72 16.35 20.97
CA ALA A 277 21.04 17.43 21.69
C ALA A 277 20.85 18.67 20.81
N ALA A 278 21.85 19.03 20.01
CA ALA A 278 21.75 20.14 19.05
C ALA A 278 20.67 19.88 17.98
N MET A 279 20.60 18.67 17.43
CA MET A 279 19.58 18.28 16.45
C MET A 279 18.16 18.36 17.06
N ILE A 280 17.97 17.89 18.29
CA ILE A 280 16.68 17.97 18.98
C ILE A 280 16.26 19.44 19.17
N ALA A 281 17.19 20.31 19.58
CA ALA A 281 16.93 21.73 19.74
C ALA A 281 16.56 22.43 18.41
N GLU A 282 17.25 22.08 17.32
CA GLU A 282 16.95 22.59 15.97
C GLU A 282 15.56 22.15 15.49
N GLN A 283 15.22 20.87 15.71
CA GLN A 283 13.89 20.34 15.41
C GLN A 283 12.79 21.09 16.17
N GLU A 284 13.00 21.35 17.45
CA GLU A 284 12.03 22.03 18.31
C GLU A 284 11.84 23.50 17.89
N MET A 285 12.93 24.18 17.51
CA MET A 285 12.88 25.51 16.91
C MET A 285 12.08 25.52 15.60
N LEU A 286 12.31 24.55 14.71
CA LEU A 286 11.56 24.44 13.44
C LEU A 286 10.07 24.20 13.67
N PHE A 287 9.70 23.40 14.68
CA PHE A 287 8.30 23.15 15.00
C PHE A 287 7.60 24.35 15.63
N GLN A 288 8.28 25.10 16.49
CA GLN A 288 7.77 26.36 17.04
C GLN A 288 7.57 27.40 15.93
N ALA A 289 8.50 27.49 14.96
CA ALA A 289 8.35 28.36 13.80
C ALA A 289 7.16 27.96 12.89
N HIS A 290 6.91 26.65 12.72
CA HIS A 290 5.80 26.15 11.91
C HIS A 290 4.42 26.48 12.52
N GLU A 291 4.29 26.42 13.85
CA GLU A 291 3.07 26.80 14.58
C GLU A 291 2.67 28.26 14.35
N LEU A 292 3.64 29.12 14.05
CA LEU A 292 3.40 30.55 13.80
C LEU A 292 2.90 30.83 12.38
N HIS A 293 3.05 29.92 11.40
CA HIS A 293 2.92 30.27 9.99
C HIS A 293 2.02 29.38 9.11
N MET A 294 1.67 28.14 9.47
CA MET A 294 0.76 27.32 8.64
C MET A 294 -0.18 26.41 9.45
N ARG A 295 -1.47 26.77 9.53
CA ARG A 295 -2.51 26.00 10.26
C ARG A 295 -3.09 24.80 9.52
N TRP A 296 -2.86 24.69 8.21
CA TRP A 296 -3.61 23.75 7.36
C TRP A 296 -2.79 22.55 6.84
N ILE A 297 -1.47 22.56 7.03
CA ILE A 297 -0.57 21.48 6.62
C ILE A 297 0.34 21.14 7.80
N ASP A 298 0.24 19.92 8.31
CA ASP A 298 1.15 19.41 9.34
C ASP A 298 2.47 18.95 8.71
N LEU A 299 3.46 19.85 8.65
CA LEU A 299 4.81 19.54 8.19
C LEU A 299 5.71 18.98 9.30
N LYS A 300 5.21 18.87 10.55
CA LYS A 300 6.05 18.46 11.68
C LYS A 300 6.55 17.03 11.51
N ALA A 301 5.66 16.08 11.19
CA ALA A 301 6.06 14.68 11.03
C ALA A 301 7.02 14.44 9.85
N PRO A 302 6.78 14.99 8.64
CA PRO A 302 7.75 14.91 7.54
C PRO A 302 9.12 15.51 7.87
N ALA A 303 9.16 16.72 8.44
CA ALA A 303 10.42 17.37 8.81
C ALA A 303 11.19 16.57 9.87
N ARG A 304 10.48 16.00 10.87
CA ARG A 304 11.07 15.11 11.86
C ARG A 304 11.77 13.91 11.23
N ARG A 305 11.07 13.25 10.31
CA ARG A 305 11.58 12.07 9.60
C ARG A 305 12.78 12.43 8.74
N ALA A 306 12.76 13.59 8.07
CA ALA A 306 13.88 14.08 7.28
C ALA A 306 15.14 14.29 8.14
N LEU A 307 15.01 14.97 9.29
CA LEU A 307 16.13 15.18 10.23
C LEU A 307 16.71 13.86 10.75
N ARG A 308 15.85 12.94 11.19
CA ARG A 308 16.29 11.62 11.67
C ARG A 308 16.99 10.80 10.58
N ARG A 309 16.48 10.82 9.34
CA ARG A 309 17.14 10.17 8.19
C ARG A 309 18.51 10.78 7.91
N GLY A 310 18.62 12.11 7.93
CA GLY A 310 19.90 12.81 7.79
C GLY A 310 20.90 12.40 8.88
N ARG A 311 20.44 12.29 10.13
CA ARG A 311 21.27 11.79 11.24
C ARG A 311 21.74 10.35 11.01
N LEU A 312 20.83 9.46 10.62
CA LEU A 312 21.17 8.07 10.33
C LEU A 312 22.22 7.96 9.22
N GLN A 313 22.05 8.72 8.12
CA GLN A 313 23.03 8.78 7.02
C GLN A 313 24.40 9.29 7.49
N TYR A 314 24.42 10.33 8.34
CA TYR A 314 25.66 10.82 8.93
C TYR A 314 26.36 9.74 9.76
N LEU A 315 25.63 9.02 10.62
CA LEU A 315 26.19 7.95 11.45
C LEU A 315 26.71 6.78 10.61
N GLN A 316 25.99 6.40 9.56
CA GLN A 316 26.42 5.35 8.63
C GLN A 316 27.69 5.76 7.87
N ALA A 317 27.76 7.02 7.39
CA ALA A 317 28.96 7.54 6.75
C ALA A 317 30.14 7.59 7.72
N LEU A 318 29.88 7.93 8.98
CA LEU A 318 30.89 7.91 10.03
C LEU A 318 31.39 6.48 10.29
N GLN A 319 30.49 5.51 10.45
CA GLN A 319 30.83 4.09 10.63
C GLN A 319 31.68 3.58 9.46
N ALA A 320 31.28 3.85 8.22
CA ALA A 320 32.01 3.44 7.02
C ALA A 320 33.40 4.11 6.89
N ALA A 321 33.62 5.28 7.48
CA ALA A 321 34.93 5.93 7.50
C ALA A 321 35.91 5.29 8.51
N PHE A 322 35.40 4.49 9.45
CA PHE A 322 36.19 3.81 10.48
C PHE A 322 36.32 2.30 10.26
N ASP A 323 35.60 1.73 9.28
CA ASP A 323 35.76 0.38 8.74
C ASP A 323 36.88 0.31 7.68
#